data_AF-A0A2N3EGP4-F1
#
_entry.id   AF-A0A2N3EGP4-F1
#
_cell.length_a   1.000
_cell.length_b   1.000
_cell.length_c   1.000
_cell.angle_alpha   90.00
_cell.angle_beta   90.00
_cell.angle_gamma   90.00
#
_symmetry.space_group_name_H-M   'P 1'
#
loop_
_entity.id
_entity.type
_entity.pdbx_description
1 polymer ?
#
loop_
_entity_poly.entity_id
_entity_poly.type
_entity_poly.pdbx_seq_one_letter_code
_entity_poly.pdbx_strand_id
1 'polypeptide(L)' 'MYSGSRRSIDAKALRQAFSRQDSMRALRVALVVGTILNVVNQGSQFSSPGEIDIMRAMLTYAVPYFVATYGAYSAYRQKA' A
#
# COMPACT_ATOMS: atom_id res chain seq x y z
N MET A 1 -1.52 22.26 29.69
CA MET A 1 -1.04 20.88 29.97
C MET A 1 -1.44 20.01 28.78
N TYR A 2 -0.63 20.03 27.71
CA TYR A 2 -0.89 19.20 26.53
C TYR A 2 -0.38 17.79 26.83
N SER A 3 -1.30 16.90 27.21
CA SER A 3 -1.00 15.48 27.35
C SER A 3 -0.55 14.95 25.99
N GLY A 4 0.77 14.82 25.82
CA GLY A 4 1.41 14.11 24.73
C GLY A 4 1.01 12.65 24.81
N SER A 5 -0.16 12.34 24.26
CA SER A 5 -0.68 10.98 24.13
C SER A 5 0.38 10.14 23.43
N ARG A 6 0.87 9.14 24.15
CA ARG A 6 2.00 8.28 23.78
C ARG A 6 1.84 7.82 22.33
N ARG A 7 2.90 7.98 21.53
CA ARG A 7 3.05 7.39 20.18
C ARG A 7 3.19 5.86 20.28
N SER A 8 2.30 5.17 21.00
CA SER A 8 2.26 3.72 20.99
C SER A 8 1.55 3.26 19.73
N ILE A 9 2.20 2.37 18.99
CA ILE A 9 1.58 1.62 17.89
C ILE A 9 0.40 0.84 18.49
N ASP A 10 -0.78 0.98 17.89
CA ASP A 10 -1.95 0.21 18.31
C ASP A 10 -1.90 -1.18 17.67
N ALA A 11 -1.49 -2.18 18.45
CA ALA A 11 -1.37 -3.56 18.00
C ALA A 11 -2.70 -4.16 17.53
N LYS A 12 -3.83 -3.73 18.08
CA LYS A 12 -5.17 -4.21 17.67
C LYS A 12 -5.52 -3.64 16.30
N ALA A 13 -5.37 -2.33 16.14
CA ALA A 13 -5.57 -1.66 14.85
C ALA A 13 -4.64 -2.23 13.77
N LEU A 14 -3.38 -2.53 14.13
CA LEU A 14 -2.41 -3.14 13.21
C LEU A 14 -2.84 -4.54 12.79
N ARG A 15 -3.20 -5.40 13.76
CA ARG A 15 -3.69 -6.76 13.47
C ARG A 15 -4.93 -6.75 12.58
N GLN A 16 -5.81 -5.76 12.76
CA GLN A 16 -7.02 -5.62 11.96
C GLN A 16 -6.72 -5.12 10.54
N ALA A 17 -5.80 -4.16 10.39
CA ALA A 17 -5.33 -3.68 9.09
C ALA A 17 -4.67 -4.80 8.25
N PHE A 18 -3.96 -5.73 8.89
CA PHE A 18 -3.39 -6.92 8.27
C PHE A 18 -4.32 -8.14 8.29
N SER A 19 -5.61 -7.95 8.60
CA SER A 19 -6.59 -9.04 8.49
C SER A 19 -6.70 -9.52 7.04
N ARG A 20 -7.16 -10.76 6.83
CA ARG A 20 -7.35 -11.32 5.48
C ARG A 20 -8.26 -10.44 4.62
N GLN A 21 -9.32 -9.89 5.21
CA GLN A 21 -10.28 -9.07 4.48
C GLN A 21 -9.64 -7.76 4.00
N ASP A 22 -8.94 -7.04 4.88
CA ASP A 22 -8.32 -5.77 4.53
C ASP A 22 -7.08 -5.95 3.65
N SER A 23 -6.29 -7.01 3.88
CA SER A 23 -5.19 -7.38 2.98
C SER A 23 -5.68 -7.67 1.55
N MET A 24 -6.81 -8.37 1.39
CA MET A 24 -7.38 -8.62 0.05
C MET A 24 -7.92 -7.35 -0.61
N ARG A 25 -8.45 -6.40 0.18
CA ARG A 25 -8.85 -5.07 -0.33
C ARG A 25 -7.63 -4.28 -0.77
N ALA A 26 -6.59 -4.22 0.07
CA ALA A 26 -5.32 -3.57 -0.24
C ALA A 26 -4.66 -4.19 -1.47
N LEU A 27 -4.73 -5.51 -1.63
CA LEU A 27 -4.24 -6.20 -2.83
C LEU A 27 -5.00 -5.80 -4.10
N ARG A 28 -6.33 -5.67 -4.05
CA ARG A 28 -7.10 -5.16 -5.21
C ARG A 28 -6.71 -3.74 -5.58
N VAL A 29 -6.53 -2.87 -4.59
CA VAL A 29 -6.03 -1.51 -4.81
C VAL A 29 -4.64 -1.54 -5.44
N ALA A 30 -3.74 -2.38 -4.91
CA ALA A 30 -2.40 -2.60 -5.44
C ALA A 30 -2.42 -3.06 -6.89
N LEU A 31 -3.29 -3.99 -7.26
CA LEU A 31 -3.42 -4.45 -8.64
C LEU A 31 -3.95 -3.35 -9.56
N VAL A 32 -5.06 -2.70 -9.21
CA VAL A 32 -5.66 -1.67 -10.09
C VAL A 32 -4.74 -0.46 -10.24
N VAL A 33 -4.35 0.15 -9.12
CA VAL A 33 -3.52 1.36 -9.11
C VAL A 33 -2.11 1.03 -9.59
N GLY A 34 -1.55 -0.10 -9.14
CA GLY A 34 -0.22 -0.54 -9.57
C GLY A 34 -0.15 -0.85 -11.06
N THR A 35 -1.17 -1.47 -11.65
CA THR A 35 -1.18 -1.67 -13.12
C THR A 35 -1.24 -0.35 -13.87
N ILE A 36 -2.08 0.60 -13.44
CA ILE A 36 -2.14 1.94 -14.05
C ILE A 36 -0.77 2.64 -13.96
N LEU A 37 -0.18 2.67 -12.77
CA LEU A 37 1.12 3.29 -12.56
C LEU A 37 2.24 2.58 -13.31
N ASN A 38 2.18 1.25 -13.46
CA ASN A 38 3.21 0.48 -14.15
C ASN A 38 3.19 0.79 -15.65
N VAL A 39 2.00 0.96 -16.24
CA VAL A 39 1.84 1.42 -17.61
C VAL A 39 2.37 2.85 -17.78
N VAL A 40 2.16 3.76 -16.83
CA VAL A 40 2.69 5.13 -16.91
C VAL A 40 4.22 5.16 -16.74
N ASN A 41 4.76 4.38 -15.80
CA ASN A 41 6.15 4.45 -15.38
C ASN A 41 7.12 3.76 -16.34
N GLN A 42 6.68 2.70 -17.02
CA GLN A 42 7.51 1.89 -17.92
C GLN A 42 6.77 1.48 -19.22
N GLY A 43 5.68 2.18 -19.55
CA GLY A 43 4.87 1.97 -20.77
C GLY A 43 5.67 1.94 -22.06
N SER A 44 6.67 2.83 -22.18
CA SER A 44 7.58 2.90 -23.32
C SER A 44 8.53 1.69 -23.41
N GLN A 45 8.87 1.07 -22.28
CA GLN A 45 9.79 -0.07 -22.21
C GLN A 45 9.13 -1.37 -22.70
N PHE A 46 7.80 -1.47 -22.76
CA PHE A 46 7.12 -2.61 -23.37
C PHE A 46 7.43 -2.76 -24.88
N SER A 47 7.83 -1.67 -25.54
CA SER A 47 8.24 -1.69 -26.95
C SER A 47 9.72 -2.08 -27.15
N SER A 48 10.50 -2.15 -26.06
CA SER A 48 11.94 -2.46 -26.09
C SER A 48 12.26 -3.55 -25.05
N PRO A 49 12.24 -4.84 -25.43
CA PRO A 49 12.25 -5.99 -24.51
C PRO A 49 13.41 -6.08 -23.49
N GLY A 50 14.46 -5.26 -23.63
CA GLY A 50 15.64 -5.25 -22.75
C GLY A 50 15.62 -4.21 -21.62
N GLU A 51 14.62 -3.32 -21.55
CA GLU A 51 14.64 -2.17 -20.65
C GLU A 51 13.70 -2.28 -19.43
N ILE A 52 13.00 -3.41 -19.27
CA ILE A 52 12.03 -3.57 -18.18
C ILE A 52 12.74 -3.53 -16.83
N ASP A 53 12.53 -2.46 -16.08
CA ASP A 53 13.04 -2.31 -14.72
C ASP A 53 12.13 -3.05 -13.72
N ILE A 54 12.54 -4.26 -13.33
CA ILE A 54 11.80 -5.11 -12.40
C ILE A 54 11.65 -4.47 -11.02
N MET A 55 12.64 -3.70 -10.57
CA MET A 55 12.58 -3.01 -9.27
C MET A 55 11.49 -1.93 -9.29
N ARG A 56 11.45 -1.13 -10.36
CA ARG A 56 10.37 -0.15 -10.58
C ARG A 56 9.01 -0.82 -10.65
N ALA A 57 8.88 -1.93 -11.39
CA ALA A 57 7.63 -2.67 -11.45
C ALA A 57 7.19 -3.13 -10.05
N MET A 58 8.08 -3.76 -9.26
CA MET A 58 7.76 -4.22 -7.90
C MET A 58 7.30 -3.09 -6.99
N LEU A 59 8.00 -1.95 -6.97
CA LEU A 59 7.63 -0.79 -6.16
C LEU A 59 6.27 -0.22 -6.56
N THR A 60 5.95 -0.29 -7.84
CA THR A 60 4.70 0.22 -8.39
C THR A 60 3.47 -0.51 -7.84
N TYR A 61 3.60 -1.80 -7.52
CA TYR A 61 2.55 -2.58 -6.85
C TYR A 61 2.66 -2.55 -5.32
N ALA A 62 3.89 -2.51 -4.79
CA ALA A 62 4.12 -2.51 -3.35
C ALA A 62 3.61 -1.23 -2.67
N VAL A 63 3.84 -0.05 -3.28
CA VAL A 63 3.47 1.23 -2.69
C VAL A 63 1.94 1.34 -2.48
N PRO A 64 1.07 1.09 -3.47
CA PRO A 64 -0.37 1.20 -3.25
C PRO A 64 -0.92 0.16 -2.27
N TYR A 65 -0.29 -1.02 -2.17
CA TYR A 65 -0.64 -2.00 -1.12
C TYR A 65 -0.39 -1.44 0.29
N PHE A 66 0.81 -0.90 0.53
CA PHE A 66 1.18 -0.34 1.84
C PHE A 66 0.37 0.91 2.18
N VAL A 67 0.10 1.77 1.20
CA VAL A 67 -0.76 2.95 1.38
C VAL A 67 -2.18 2.54 1.78
N ALA A 68 -2.77 1.54 1.10
CA ALA A 68 -4.10 1.03 1.46
C ALA A 68 -4.12 0.41 2.86
N THR A 69 -3.09 -0.35 3.22
CA THR A 69 -2.94 -0.99 4.54
C THR A 69 -2.77 0.05 5.65
N TYR A 70 -1.96 1.09 5.42
CA TYR A 70 -1.78 2.20 6.36
C TYR A 70 -3.07 3.02 6.54
N GLY A 71 -3.83 3.23 5.46
CA GLY A 71 -5.16 3.85 5.52
C GLY A 71 -6.11 3.06 6.42
N ALA A 72 -6.14 1.73 6.29
CA ALA A 72 -6.93 0.86 7.16
C ALA A 72 -6.48 0.95 8.64
N TYR A 73 -5.17 0.90 8.89
CA TYR A 73 -4.62 1.09 10.25
C TYR A 73 -5.03 2.43 10.87
N SER A 74 -4.90 3.52 10.11
CA SER A 74 -5.30 4.85 10.57
C SER A 74 -6.80 4.92 10.89
N ALA A 75 -7.65 4.31 10.05
CA ALA A 75 -9.09 4.26 10.26
C ALA A 75 -9.47 3.45 11.52
N TYR A 76 -8.77 2.35 11.81
CA TYR A 76 -9.01 1.57 13.03
C TYR A 76 -8.50 2.27 14.28
N ARG A 77 -7.34 2.92 14.20
CA ARG A 77 -6.78 3.69 15.32
C ARG A 77 -7.65 4.89 15.71
N GLN A 78 -8.35 5.52 14.77
CA GLN A 78 -9.27 6.62 15.06
C GLN A 78 -10.57 6.18 15.74
N LYS A 79 -10.90 4.89 15.71
CA LYS A 79 -12.11 4.32 16.33
C LYS A 79 -11.87 3.72 17.71
N ALA A 80 -10.61 3.60 18.14
CA ALA A 80 -10.19 3.06 19.43
C ALA A 80 -10.01 4.18 20.46
#